data_AF-A0A742YJ85-F1
#
_entry.id   AF-A0A742YJ85-F1
#
_cell.length_a   1.000
_cell.length_b   1.000
_cell.length_c   1.000
_cell.angle_alpha   90.00
_cell.angle_beta   90.00
_cell.angle_gamma   90.00
#
_symmetry.space_group_name_H-M   'P 1'
#
loop_
_entity.id
_entity.type
_entity.pdbx_description
1 polymer ?
#
loop_
_entity_poly.entity_id
_entity_poly.type
_entity_poly.pdbx_seq_one_letter_code
_entity_poly.pdbx_strand_id
1 'polypeptide(L)' 'MAIIRAVCSVHFRAGLEAARARGRIGGRRPKLTSEQWAQAGRLIGAGVPRQKVAIIYDVGLSTLYRKFPAGYR' A
#
# COMPACT_ATOMS: atom_id res chain seq x y z
N MET A 1 36.85 -6.16 -7.24
CA MET A 1 35.59 -5.70 -6.58
C MET A 1 34.30 -6.39 -7.06
N ALA A 2 34.27 -7.13 -8.18
CA ALA A 2 33.05 -7.81 -8.65
C ALA A 2 32.60 -8.98 -7.77
N ILE A 3 33.55 -9.75 -7.22
CA ILE A 3 33.30 -10.97 -6.44
C ILE A 3 32.55 -10.66 -5.13
N ILE A 4 32.98 -9.61 -4.40
CA ILE A 4 32.39 -9.23 -3.10
C ILE A 4 30.93 -8.80 -3.26
N ARG A 5 30.62 -8.02 -4.31
CA ARG A 5 29.23 -7.58 -4.61
C ARG A 5 28.34 -8.77 -4.98
N ALA A 6 28.86 -9.73 -5.75
CA ALA A 6 28.12 -10.92 -6.14
C ALA A 6 27.77 -11.80 -4.93
N VAL A 7 28.74 -12.06 -4.05
CA VAL A 7 28.56 -12.82 -2.80
C VAL A 7 27.51 -12.18 -1.89
N CYS A 8 27.62 -10.88 -1.62
CA CYS A 8 26.68 -10.18 -0.75
C CYS A 8 25.24 -10.20 -1.30
N SER A 9 25.10 -10.09 -2.64
CA SER A 9 23.78 -10.14 -3.29
C SER A 9 23.10 -11.52 -3.18
N VAL A 10 23.88 -12.60 -3.26
CA VAL A 10 23.39 -13.99 -3.14
C VAL A 10 22.93 -14.26 -1.71
N HIS A 11 23.73 -13.92 -0.71
CA HIS A 11 23.36 -14.12 0.70
C HIS A 11 22.18 -13.25 1.14
N PHE A 12 22.12 -12.00 0.65
CA PHE A 12 20.99 -11.11 0.95
C PHE A 12 19.67 -11.63 0.35
N ARG A 13 19.70 -12.18 -0.86
CA ARG A 13 18.53 -12.81 -1.49
C ARG A 13 18.04 -14.04 -0.71
N ALA A 14 18.96 -14.94 -0.34
CA ALA A 14 18.64 -16.11 0.49
C ALA A 14 18.07 -15.70 1.87
N GLY A 15 18.61 -14.65 2.49
CA GLY A 15 18.09 -14.10 3.74
C GLY A 15 16.69 -13.49 3.62
N LEU A 16 16.42 -12.81 2.50
CA LEU A 16 15.08 -12.26 2.18
C LEU A 16 14.05 -13.37 1.96
N GLU A 17 14.42 -14.46 1.29
CA GLU A 17 13.56 -15.62 1.10
C GLU A 17 13.25 -16.31 2.43
N ALA A 18 14.26 -16.52 3.28
CA ALA A 18 14.06 -17.06 4.62
C ALA A 18 13.17 -16.14 5.49
N ALA A 19 13.30 -14.82 5.36
CA ALA A 19 12.44 -13.88 6.08
C ALA A 19 10.99 -13.86 5.55
N ARG A 20 10.79 -13.98 4.24
CA ARG A 20 9.46 -14.10 3.61
C ARG A 20 8.77 -15.41 4.01
N ALA A 21 9.51 -16.52 4.06
CA ALA A 21 9.01 -17.82 4.52
C ALA A 21 8.54 -17.78 5.99
N ARG A 22 9.17 -16.94 6.83
CA ARG A 22 8.74 -16.66 8.21
C ARG A 22 7.55 -15.69 8.31
N GLY A 23 6.94 -15.29 7.19
CA GLY A 23 5.77 -14.40 7.18
C GLY A 23 6.08 -12.91 7.22
N ARG A 24 7.35 -12.49 7.06
CA ARG A 24 7.68 -11.06 7.02
C ARG A 24 7.26 -10.46 5.67
N ILE A 25 6.15 -9.72 5.68
CA ILE A 25 5.74 -8.89 4.54
C ILE A 25 6.58 -7.61 4.58
N GLY A 26 7.63 -7.56 3.75
CA GLY A 26 8.49 -6.37 3.59
C GLY A 26 7.79 -5.21 2.88
N GLY A 27 8.50 -4.10 2.70
CA GLY A 27 8.02 -2.92 1.98
C GLY A 27 7.51 -1.79 2.90
N ARG A 28 6.88 -0.78 2.28
CA ARG A 28 6.34 0.38 2.99
C ARG A 28 5.01 0.02 3.63
N ARG A 29 4.85 0.30 4.93
CA ARG A 29 3.59 0.12 5.65
C ARG A 29 2.50 1.00 5.00
N PRO A 30 1.29 0.47 4.75
CA PRO A 30 0.16 1.28 4.29
C PRO A 30 -0.15 2.41 5.28
N LYS A 31 -0.42 3.62 4.77
CA LYS A 31 -0.80 4.77 5.62
C LYS A 31 -2.21 4.60 6.22
N LEU A 32 -3.11 3.92 5.51
CA LEU A 32 -4.49 3.71 5.92
C LEU A 32 -4.74 2.26 6.34
N THR A 33 -5.50 2.07 7.41
CA THR A 33 -6.00 0.76 7.87
C THR A 33 -7.16 0.28 7.00
N SER A 34 -7.46 -1.02 7.05
CA SER A 34 -8.60 -1.62 6.34
C SER A 34 -9.95 -1.00 6.75
N GLU A 35 -10.10 -0.65 8.03
CA GLU A 35 -11.30 -0.01 8.56
C GLU A 35 -11.50 1.40 8.00
N GLN A 36 -10.41 2.17 7.91
CA GLN A 36 -10.45 3.51 7.30
C GLN A 36 -10.84 3.43 5.82
N TRP A 37 -10.39 2.40 5.10
CA TRP A 37 -10.84 2.15 3.73
C TRP A 37 -12.33 1.83 3.64
N ALA A 38 -12.86 1.02 4.57
CA ALA A 38 -14.28 0.73 4.62
C ALA A 38 -15.11 2.00 4.91
N GLN A 39 -14.63 2.86 5.82
CA GLN A 39 -15.28 4.15 6.09
C GLN A 39 -15.23 5.10 4.89
N ALA A 40 -14.08 5.22 4.23
CA ALA A 40 -13.95 6.02 3.01
C ALA A 40 -14.89 5.52 1.90
N GLY A 41 -15.04 4.19 1.75
CA GLY A 41 -15.99 3.59 0.83
C GLY A 41 -17.45 3.96 1.14
N ARG A 42 -17.84 3.93 2.43
CA ARG A 42 -19.19 4.36 2.86
C ARG A 42 -19.46 5.84 2.55
N LEU A 43 -18.47 6.72 2.76
CA LEU A 43 -18.60 8.15 2.45
C LEU A 43 -18.77 8.39 0.95
N ILE A 44 -18.04 7.65 0.11
CA ILE A 44 -18.17 7.77 -1.36
C ILE A 44 -19.53 7.24 -1.83
N GLY A 45 -20.02 6.12 -1.28
CA GLY A 45 -21.36 5.59 -1.58
C GLY A 45 -22.48 6.53 -1.14
N ALA A 46 -22.29 7.27 -0.04
CA ALA A 46 -23.21 8.32 0.42
C ALA A 46 -23.19 9.59 -0.47
N GLY A 47 -22.35 9.64 -1.52
CA GLY A 47 -22.30 10.77 -2.46
C GLY A 47 -21.35 11.90 -2.05
N VAL A 48 -20.49 11.71 -1.05
CA VAL A 48 -19.50 12.73 -0.66
C VAL A 48 -18.45 12.89 -1.78
N PRO A 49 -18.10 14.13 -2.18
CA PRO A 49 -17.11 14.34 -3.22
C PRO A 49 -15.74 13.79 -2.78
N ARG A 50 -15.07 13.09 -3.71
CA ARG A 50 -13.76 12.44 -3.49
C ARG A 50 -12.68 13.43 -3.03
N GLN A 51 -12.79 14.71 -3.39
CA GLN A 51 -11.92 15.79 -2.91
C GLN A 51 -12.03 16.00 -1.40
N LYS A 52 -13.24 15.95 -0.83
CA LYS A 52 -13.45 16.11 0.61
C LYS A 52 -12.92 14.90 1.37
N VAL A 53 -13.13 13.70 0.83
CA VAL A 53 -12.57 12.45 1.39
C VAL A 53 -11.04 12.47 1.38
N ALA A 54 -10.42 13.00 0.31
CA ALA A 54 -8.98 13.15 0.20
C ALA A 54 -8.39 14.05 1.29
N ILE A 55 -9.06 15.16 1.63
CA ILE A 55 -8.63 16.08 2.68
C ILE A 55 -8.76 15.42 4.07
N ILE A 56 -9.87 14.73 4.34
CA ILE A 56 -10.11 14.08 5.64
C ILE A 56 -9.03 13.05 5.97
N TYR A 57 -8.63 12.24 4.99
CA TYR A 57 -7.65 11.17 5.17
C TYR A 57 -6.22 11.56 4.79
N ASP A 58 -6.01 12.80 4.35
CA ASP A 58 -4.73 13.30 3.84
C ASP A 58 -4.12 12.34 2.80
N VAL A 59 -4.92 12.00 1.79
CA VAL A 59 -4.53 11.11 0.68
C VAL A 59 -4.69 11.80 -0.66
N GLY A 60 -3.80 11.51 -1.60
CA GLY A 60 -3.93 12.00 -2.97
C GLY A 60 -5.16 11.40 -3.68
N LEU A 61 -5.78 12.19 -4.56
CA LEU A 61 -6.91 11.74 -5.40
C LEU A 61 -6.58 10.48 -6.21
N SER A 62 -5.33 10.35 -6.67
CA SER A 62 -4.84 9.16 -7.36
C SER A 62 -4.97 7.88 -6.52
N THR A 63 -4.82 8.00 -5.20
CA THR A 63 -4.95 6.87 -4.26
C THR A 63 -6.41 6.47 -4.10
N LEU A 64 -7.32 7.45 -4.04
CA LEU A 64 -8.77 7.18 -4.00
C LEU A 64 -9.26 6.56 -5.30
N TYR A 65 -8.88 7.10 -6.46
CA TYR A 65 -9.28 6.53 -7.76
C TYR A 65 -8.73 5.13 -7.99
N ARG A 66 -7.52 4.82 -7.50
CA ARG A 66 -6.94 3.47 -7.59
C ARG A 66 -7.74 2.43 -6.79
N LYS A 67 -8.42 2.85 -5.71
CA LYS A 67 -9.23 1.97 -4.87
C LYS A 67 -10.71 1.99 -5.23
N PHE A 68 -11.24 3.14 -5.62
CA PHE A 68 -12.64 3.38 -5.94
C PHE A 68 -12.75 4.02 -7.34
N PRO A 69 -12.91 3.21 -8.40
CA PRO A 69 -13.05 3.73 -9.76
C PRO A 69 -14.33 4.57 -9.93
N ALA A 70 -14.46 5.25 -11.08
CA ALA A 70 -15.56 6.18 -11.35
C ALA A 70 -16.96 5.54 -11.29
N GLY A 71 -17.06 4.21 -11.49
CA GLY A 71 -18.30 3.44 -11.38
C GLY A 71 -18.58 2.83 -9.99
N TYR A 72 -17.79 3.18 -8.97
CA TYR A 72 -18.02 2.71 -7.60
C TYR A 72 -19.26 3.40 -7.02
N ARG A 73 -20.37 2.65 -6.92
CA ARG A 73 -21.65 3.05 -6.33
C ARG A 73 -22.09 1.99 -5.34
#